data_AF-A0A855XZL8-F1
#
_entry.id   AF-A0A855XZL8-F1
#
_cell.length_a   1.000
_cell.length_b   1.000
_cell.length_c   1.000
_cell.angle_alpha   90.00
_cell.angle_beta   90.00
_cell.angle_gamma   90.00
#
_symmetry.space_group_name_H-M   'P 1'
#
loop_
_entity.id
_entity.type
_entity.pdbx_description
1 polymer ?
#
loop_
_entity_poly.entity_id
_entity_poly.type
_entity_poly.pdbx_seq_one_letter_code
_entity_poly.pdbx_strand_id
1 'polypeptide(L)'
;MISVIISILMYQSPTVVFTKEEIEKYEELSKSVNEGRLIDYSLQYPKYRFLNYLSLNGKYVFHGSNDGNIERFEPRKQTLYNNELTTAVFATTEPLWSIFYAVFNRSALIGSFRNGCIIGRNKKYHYYSINESTINNNPWTDGMLYILPRDKFHMSGHGKVQFDEWICNEFVTPIAKISVSLSDFLFLNKVAVHKDKESLTSTWIFYKARTLLANSKRASDST
;
A
#
# COMPACT_ATOMS: atom_id res chain seq x y z
N MET A 1 18.23 -17.42 -2.86
CA MET A 1 18.96 -16.48 -1.97
C MET A 1 18.25 -15.13 -1.81
N ILE A 2 17.92 -14.38 -2.87
CA ILE A 2 17.28 -13.04 -2.77
C ILE A 2 16.01 -13.05 -1.91
N SER A 3 15.09 -14.01 -2.11
CA SER A 3 13.85 -14.09 -1.31
C SER A 3 14.10 -14.34 0.18
N VAL A 4 15.19 -15.01 0.55
CA VAL A 4 15.55 -15.24 1.96
C VAL A 4 16.04 -13.93 2.57
N ILE A 5 16.92 -13.20 1.88
CA ILE A 5 17.41 -11.89 2.32
C ILE A 5 16.24 -10.91 2.49
N ILE A 6 15.32 -10.83 1.51
CA ILE A 6 14.13 -9.98 1.61
C ILE A 6 13.27 -10.38 2.82
N SER A 7 13.08 -11.68 3.08
CA SER A 7 12.30 -12.13 4.24
C SER A 7 12.93 -11.77 5.59
N ILE A 8 14.27 -11.70 5.64
CA ILE A 8 15.01 -11.26 6.81
C ILE A 8 14.81 -9.75 6.98
N LEU A 9 14.94 -8.96 5.91
CA LEU A 9 14.95 -7.51 5.98
C LEU A 9 13.57 -6.85 5.98
N MET A 10 12.53 -7.51 5.50
CA MET A 10 11.21 -6.94 5.25
C MET A 10 10.11 -7.73 5.95
N TYR A 11 8.87 -7.23 5.94
CA TYR A 11 7.71 -7.94 6.49
C TYR A 11 6.88 -8.58 5.40
N GLN A 12 6.52 -9.84 5.55
CA GLN A 12 5.61 -10.51 4.62
C GLN A 12 4.20 -9.90 4.69
N SER A 13 3.49 -9.86 3.56
CA SER A 13 2.03 -9.67 3.54
C SER A 13 1.34 -10.70 4.45
N PRO A 14 0.26 -10.33 5.15
CA PRO A 14 -0.45 -11.26 6.01
C PRO A 14 -1.03 -12.41 5.19
N THR A 15 -0.91 -13.63 5.71
CA THR A 15 -1.70 -14.76 5.20
C THR A 15 -3.10 -14.62 5.80
N VAL A 16 -4.10 -14.42 4.95
CA VAL A 16 -5.49 -14.28 5.38
C VAL A 16 -6.24 -15.57 5.06
N VAL A 17 -6.78 -16.19 6.10
CA VAL A 17 -7.74 -17.29 5.98
C VAL A 17 -9.10 -16.74 6.36
N PHE A 18 -10.10 -16.95 5.51
CA PHE A 18 -11.46 -16.46 5.69
C PHE A 18 -12.37 -17.56 6.18
N THR A 19 -13.25 -17.26 7.13
CA THR A 19 -14.35 -18.16 7.48
C THR A 19 -15.42 -18.15 6.38
N LYS A 20 -16.31 -19.15 6.37
CA LYS A 20 -17.45 -19.17 5.45
C LYS A 20 -18.35 -17.95 5.63
N GLU A 21 -18.61 -17.55 6.87
CA GLU A 21 -19.39 -16.35 7.21
C GLU A 21 -18.72 -15.08 6.66
N GLU A 22 -17.40 -14.93 6.82
CA GLU A 22 -16.66 -13.80 6.26
C GLU A 22 -16.81 -13.72 4.73
N ILE A 23 -16.68 -14.86 4.04
CA ILE A 23 -16.84 -14.94 2.59
C ILE A 23 -18.23 -14.49 2.18
N GLU A 24 -19.29 -15.01 2.79
CA GLU A 24 -20.68 -14.63 2.49
C GLU A 24 -20.91 -13.12 2.67
N LYS A 25 -20.37 -12.52 3.74
CA LYS A 25 -20.45 -11.08 3.98
C LYS A 25 -19.66 -10.27 2.94
N TYR A 26 -18.48 -10.73 2.53
CA TYR A 26 -17.69 -10.05 1.51
C TYR A 26 -18.27 -10.20 0.11
N GLU A 27 -18.91 -11.33 -0.22
CA GLU A 27 -19.63 -11.51 -1.48
C GLU A 27 -20.80 -10.54 -1.57
N GLU A 28 -21.59 -10.41 -0.50
CA GLU A 28 -22.68 -9.44 -0.43
C GLU A 28 -22.15 -8.01 -0.58
N LEU A 29 -21.11 -7.64 0.17
CA LEU A 29 -20.51 -6.32 0.07
C LEU A 29 -19.91 -6.07 -1.33
N SER A 30 -19.35 -7.09 -1.98
CA SER A 30 -18.76 -6.98 -3.33
C SER A 30 -19.79 -6.61 -4.39
N LYS A 31 -21.10 -6.87 -4.18
CA LYS A 31 -22.16 -6.42 -5.08
C LYS A 31 -22.25 -4.88 -5.15
N SER A 32 -21.80 -4.18 -4.11
CA SER A 32 -21.72 -2.71 -4.07
C SER A 32 -20.51 -2.12 -4.81
N VAL A 33 -19.57 -2.97 -5.27
CA VAL A 33 -18.39 -2.56 -6.05
C VAL A 33 -18.83 -2.30 -7.50
N ASN A 34 -19.54 -1.19 -7.71
CA ASN A 34 -20.01 -0.75 -9.02
C ASN A 34 -20.07 0.78 -9.10
N GLU A 35 -19.98 1.29 -10.33
CA GLU A 35 -20.27 2.70 -10.68
C GLU A 35 -19.44 3.77 -9.91
N GLY A 36 -18.28 3.42 -9.38
CA GLY A 36 -17.41 4.37 -8.68
C GLY A 36 -17.94 4.80 -7.30
N ARG A 37 -18.97 4.11 -6.79
CA ARG A 37 -19.64 4.47 -5.53
C ARG A 37 -18.72 4.30 -4.33
N LEU A 38 -19.00 5.08 -3.28
CA LEU A 38 -18.40 4.91 -1.97
C LEU A 38 -18.98 3.65 -1.32
N ILE A 39 -18.11 2.72 -0.94
CA ILE A 39 -18.45 1.54 -0.16
C ILE A 39 -18.63 1.98 1.30
N ASP A 40 -19.87 1.88 1.79
CA ASP A 40 -20.16 2.03 3.21
C ASP A 40 -19.77 0.74 3.95
N TYR A 41 -18.56 0.75 4.52
CA TYR A 41 -17.99 -0.41 5.18
C TYR A 41 -18.45 -0.49 6.65
N SER A 42 -19.43 -1.35 6.91
CA SER A 42 -20.05 -1.54 8.24
C SER A 42 -19.79 -2.92 8.86
N LEU A 43 -18.96 -3.76 8.24
CA LEU A 43 -18.64 -5.09 8.75
C LEU A 43 -17.74 -5.02 9.99
N GLN A 44 -17.92 -5.96 10.92
CA GLN A 44 -17.09 -6.10 12.12
C GLN A 44 -15.62 -6.46 11.85
N TYR A 45 -15.31 -6.93 10.65
CA TYR A 45 -13.96 -7.35 10.27
C TYR A 45 -13.14 -6.14 9.81
N PRO A 46 -11.83 -6.08 10.10
CA PRO A 46 -10.97 -5.03 9.58
C PRO A 46 -11.02 -4.90 8.06
N LYS A 47 -11.06 -3.66 7.53
CA LYS A 47 -11.14 -3.38 6.08
C LYS A 47 -10.09 -4.12 5.25
N TYR A 48 -8.87 -4.26 5.78
CA TYR A 48 -7.80 -4.95 5.06
C TYR A 48 -8.16 -6.40 4.70
N ARG A 49 -9.01 -7.07 5.47
CA ARG A 49 -9.43 -8.45 5.19
C ARG A 49 -10.33 -8.49 3.96
N PHE A 50 -11.35 -7.63 3.90
CA PHE A 50 -12.18 -7.46 2.70
C PHE A 50 -11.36 -7.07 1.48
N LEU A 51 -10.42 -6.14 1.63
CA LEU A 51 -9.58 -5.70 0.51
C LEU A 51 -8.65 -6.83 0.00
N ASN A 52 -8.13 -7.67 0.90
CA ASN A 52 -7.41 -8.88 0.49
C ASN A 52 -8.33 -9.88 -0.23
N TYR A 53 -9.56 -10.06 0.26
CA TYR A 53 -10.56 -10.90 -0.44
C TYR A 53 -10.81 -10.39 -1.87
N LEU A 54 -10.97 -9.07 -2.05
CA LEU A 54 -11.08 -8.45 -3.38
C LEU A 54 -9.82 -8.64 -4.23
N SER A 55 -8.62 -8.53 -3.66
CA SER A 55 -7.38 -8.75 -4.41
C SER A 55 -7.28 -10.18 -4.97
N LEU A 56 -7.72 -11.18 -4.20
CA LEU A 56 -7.65 -12.60 -4.57
C LEU A 56 -8.52 -12.97 -5.78
N ASN A 57 -9.56 -12.20 -6.10
CA ASN A 57 -10.38 -12.47 -7.29
C ASN A 57 -9.65 -12.13 -8.61
N GLY A 58 -8.53 -11.40 -8.53
CA GLY A 58 -7.66 -11.07 -9.67
C GLY A 58 -8.22 -10.05 -10.65
N LYS A 59 -9.42 -9.48 -10.41
CA LYS A 59 -10.11 -8.53 -11.31
C LYS A 59 -9.75 -7.07 -11.07
N TYR A 60 -9.11 -6.77 -9.94
CA TYR A 60 -8.94 -5.40 -9.46
C TYR A 60 -7.48 -5.04 -9.18
N VAL A 61 -7.19 -3.75 -9.29
CA VAL A 61 -5.99 -3.10 -8.74
C VAL A 61 -6.43 -1.91 -7.88
N PHE A 62 -5.57 -1.49 -6.96
CA PHE A 62 -5.88 -0.50 -5.94
C PHE A 62 -5.01 0.74 -6.09
N HIS A 63 -5.59 1.91 -5.89
CA HIS A 63 -4.88 3.19 -5.85
C HIS A 63 -5.23 3.95 -4.57
N GLY A 64 -4.22 4.40 -3.82
CA GLY A 64 -4.44 5.23 -2.63
C GLY A 64 -4.18 6.71 -2.91
N SER A 65 -5.07 7.58 -2.43
CA SER A 65 -4.94 9.03 -2.59
C SER A 65 -5.45 9.77 -1.35
N ASN A 66 -4.89 10.96 -1.08
CA ASN A 66 -5.47 11.91 -0.12
C ASN A 66 -6.72 12.62 -0.71
N ASP A 67 -6.86 12.64 -2.04
CA ASP A 67 -8.04 13.19 -2.72
C ASP A 67 -9.15 12.12 -2.80
N GLY A 68 -10.27 12.39 -2.14
CA GLY A 68 -11.45 11.52 -2.07
C GLY A 68 -12.47 11.70 -3.21
N ASN A 69 -12.24 12.64 -4.13
CA ASN A 69 -13.19 13.03 -5.17
C ASN A 69 -12.71 12.73 -6.60
N ILE A 70 -11.76 11.81 -6.76
CA ILE A 70 -11.27 11.43 -8.09
C ILE A 70 -12.34 10.61 -8.82
N GLU A 71 -12.98 11.22 -9.81
CA GLU A 71 -13.94 10.55 -10.71
C GLU A 71 -13.24 9.80 -11.84
N ARG A 72 -12.07 10.31 -12.27
CA ARG A 72 -11.27 9.74 -13.35
C ARG A 72 -9.80 9.96 -13.08
N PHE A 73 -9.02 8.89 -13.13
CA PHE A 73 -7.57 8.94 -13.09
C PHE A 73 -7.03 9.25 -14.47
N GLU A 74 -6.05 10.14 -14.53
CA GLU A 74 -5.36 10.54 -15.75
C GLU A 74 -3.90 10.08 -15.68
N PRO A 75 -3.32 9.59 -16.79
CA PRO A 75 -1.89 9.32 -16.86
C PRO A 75 -1.06 10.56 -16.55
N ARG A 76 -0.12 10.45 -15.61
CA ARG A 76 0.77 11.56 -15.23
C ARG A 76 2.23 11.16 -15.39
N LYS A 77 3.07 12.12 -15.77
CA LYS A 77 4.52 11.91 -15.91
C LYS A 77 5.14 11.64 -14.54
N GLN A 78 5.69 10.45 -14.35
CA GLN A 78 6.34 9.99 -13.11
C GLN A 78 7.46 9.00 -13.44
N THR A 79 8.19 8.55 -12.42
CA THR A 79 9.20 7.50 -12.55
C THR A 79 8.66 6.17 -12.04
N LEU A 80 8.97 5.08 -12.75
CA LEU A 80 8.83 3.72 -12.24
C LEU A 80 9.79 3.46 -11.06
N TYR A 81 9.60 2.35 -10.35
CA TYR A 81 10.49 1.96 -9.24
C TYR A 81 11.97 1.77 -9.65
N ASN A 82 12.25 1.55 -10.95
CA ASN A 82 13.60 1.43 -11.52
C ASN A 82 14.17 2.78 -12.02
N ASN A 83 13.49 3.89 -11.76
CA ASN A 83 13.78 5.27 -12.21
C ASN A 83 13.54 5.58 -13.69
N GLU A 84 12.95 4.66 -14.47
CA GLU A 84 12.55 4.96 -15.84
C GLU A 84 11.36 5.94 -15.86
N LEU A 85 11.42 6.94 -16.73
CA LEU A 85 10.32 7.89 -16.92
C LEU A 85 9.16 7.24 -17.68
N THR A 86 7.94 7.48 -17.20
CA THR A 86 6.70 7.02 -17.84
C THR A 86 5.60 8.07 -17.68
N THR A 87 4.50 7.91 -18.41
CA THR A 87 3.25 8.67 -18.22
C THR A 87 2.12 7.68 -18.04
N ALA A 88 1.68 7.49 -16.79
CA ALA A 88 0.73 6.43 -16.45
C ALA A 88 -0.09 6.75 -15.19
N VAL A 89 -1.22 6.06 -15.05
CA VAL A 89 -1.93 5.82 -13.79
C VAL A 89 -1.25 4.64 -13.10
N PHE A 90 -0.82 4.82 -11.85
CA PHE A 90 -0.17 3.78 -11.06
C PHE A 90 -1.20 3.09 -10.17
N ALA A 91 -1.06 1.78 -9.97
CA ALA A 91 -1.86 1.00 -9.05
C ALA A 91 -1.04 -0.21 -8.57
N THR A 92 -1.66 -1.05 -7.75
CA THR A 92 -1.05 -2.31 -7.27
C THR A 92 -2.11 -3.36 -7.03
N THR A 93 -1.74 -4.65 -7.07
CA THR A 93 -2.65 -5.70 -6.59
C THR A 93 -2.61 -5.84 -5.07
N GLU A 94 -1.69 -5.16 -4.36
CA GLU A 94 -1.64 -5.12 -2.89
C GLU A 94 -2.40 -3.93 -2.30
N PRO A 95 -3.59 -4.17 -1.71
CA PRO A 95 -4.37 -3.07 -1.13
C PRO A 95 -3.66 -2.40 0.05
N LEU A 96 -2.90 -3.16 0.84
CA LEU A 96 -2.16 -2.63 1.99
C LEU A 96 -1.07 -1.63 1.58
N TRP A 97 -0.48 -1.81 0.40
CA TRP A 97 0.49 -0.87 -0.12
C TRP A 97 -0.18 0.42 -0.58
N SER A 98 -1.36 0.32 -1.21
CA SER A 98 -2.14 1.50 -1.58
C SER A 98 -2.72 2.24 -0.37
N ILE A 99 -3.10 1.56 0.71
CA ILE A 99 -3.54 2.24 1.95
C ILE A 99 -2.46 3.19 2.46
N PHE A 100 -1.17 2.81 2.40
CA PHE A 100 -0.08 3.72 2.78
C PHE A 100 -0.13 5.03 2.00
N TYR A 101 -0.34 4.98 0.67
CA TYR A 101 -0.45 6.18 -0.16
C TYR A 101 -1.71 7.01 0.15
N ALA A 102 -2.81 6.37 0.57
CA ALA A 102 -4.02 7.07 0.96
C ALA A 102 -3.84 7.83 2.28
N VAL A 103 -3.15 7.26 3.26
CA VAL A 103 -3.01 7.84 4.61
C VAL A 103 -1.73 8.64 4.81
N PHE A 104 -0.77 8.56 3.90
CA PHE A 104 0.43 9.40 3.89
C PHE A 104 0.10 10.76 3.28
N ASN A 105 0.13 11.81 4.10
CA ASN A 105 -0.12 13.17 3.65
C ASN A 105 1.08 13.68 2.84
N ARG A 106 0.95 13.71 1.51
CA ARG A 106 2.03 14.19 0.64
C ARG A 106 2.34 15.67 0.81
N SER A 107 1.41 16.50 1.29
CA SER A 107 1.68 17.92 1.53
C SER A 107 2.61 18.14 2.73
N ALA A 108 2.75 17.14 3.60
CA ALA A 108 3.63 17.15 4.76
C ALA A 108 5.04 16.57 4.47
N LEU A 109 5.29 16.09 3.25
CA LEU A 109 6.57 15.49 2.87
C LEU A 109 7.70 16.54 2.86
N ILE A 110 8.74 16.29 3.65
CA ILE A 110 10.00 17.03 3.63
C ILE A 110 11.13 16.05 3.30
N GLY A 111 11.68 16.12 2.09
CA GLY A 111 12.75 15.21 1.66
C GLY A 111 12.20 13.90 1.08
N SER A 112 12.50 12.76 1.72
CA SER A 112 12.20 11.44 1.15
C SER A 112 11.36 10.53 2.04
N PHE A 113 10.50 9.75 1.39
CA PHE A 113 9.87 8.57 1.95
C PHE A 113 10.18 7.37 1.05
N ARG A 114 10.21 6.18 1.64
CA ARG A 114 10.65 4.94 1.00
C ARG A 114 9.68 3.85 1.35
N ASN A 115 9.04 3.26 0.37
CA ASN A 115 8.07 2.21 0.59
C ASN A 115 8.06 1.26 -0.59
N GLY A 116 7.47 0.09 -0.40
CA GLY A 116 7.39 -0.89 -1.47
C GLY A 116 6.61 -2.12 -1.08
N CYS A 117 6.00 -2.74 -2.09
CA CYS A 117 5.64 -4.15 -2.07
C CYS A 117 6.50 -4.91 -3.08
N ILE A 118 7.38 -5.76 -2.57
CA ILE A 118 8.29 -6.58 -3.36
C ILE A 118 7.68 -7.96 -3.58
N ILE A 119 7.63 -8.39 -4.84
CA ILE A 119 7.20 -9.72 -5.25
C ILE A 119 8.38 -10.69 -5.07
N GLY A 120 8.24 -11.61 -4.12
CA GLY A 120 9.06 -12.82 -4.01
C GLY A 120 8.37 -14.00 -4.69
N ARG A 121 8.95 -15.21 -4.60
CA ARG A 121 8.46 -16.40 -5.32
C ARG A 121 6.94 -16.62 -5.19
N ASN A 122 6.46 -16.78 -3.95
CA ASN A 122 5.04 -17.02 -3.65
C ASN A 122 4.53 -16.08 -2.55
N LYS A 123 5.25 -14.99 -2.29
CA LYS A 123 5.05 -14.11 -1.14
C LYS A 123 5.35 -12.69 -1.55
N LYS A 124 4.62 -11.77 -0.97
CA LYS A 124 4.86 -10.34 -1.11
C LYS A 124 5.43 -9.80 0.20
N TYR A 125 6.32 -8.82 0.08
CA TYR A 125 7.08 -8.27 1.19
C TYR A 125 7.01 -6.76 1.19
N HIS A 126 6.65 -6.19 2.32
CA HIS A 126 6.46 -4.77 2.51
C HIS A 126 7.57 -4.13 3.33
N TYR A 127 7.87 -2.90 2.98
CA TYR A 127 8.61 -1.97 3.81
C TYR A 127 8.03 -0.56 3.71
N TYR A 128 8.15 0.19 4.80
CA TYR A 128 7.70 1.57 4.90
C TYR A 128 8.66 2.35 5.77
N SER A 129 9.27 3.39 5.23
CA SER A 129 10.16 4.26 5.98
C SER A 129 9.98 5.72 5.57
N ILE A 130 9.82 6.56 6.57
CA ILE A 130 9.68 8.01 6.43
C ILE A 130 10.92 8.64 7.06
N ASN A 131 11.44 9.73 6.51
CA ASN A 131 12.61 10.37 7.09
C ASN A 131 12.26 11.19 8.35
N GLU A 132 13.27 11.51 9.15
CA GLU A 132 13.16 12.30 10.40
C GLU A 132 12.40 13.61 10.20
N SER A 133 12.72 14.37 9.15
CA SER A 133 12.04 15.64 8.89
C SER A 133 10.55 15.48 8.60
N THR A 134 10.16 14.47 7.82
CA THR A 134 8.75 14.25 7.47
C THR A 134 7.96 13.70 8.65
N ILE A 135 8.52 12.77 9.45
CA ILE A 135 7.77 12.22 10.60
C ILE A 135 7.47 13.30 11.66
N ASN A 136 8.37 14.28 11.81
CA ASN A 136 8.19 15.44 12.69
C ASN A 136 7.18 16.46 12.15
N ASN A 137 6.77 16.34 10.88
CA ASN A 137 5.80 17.22 10.22
C ASN A 137 4.37 16.63 10.19
N ASN A 138 4.05 15.69 11.09
CA ASN A 138 2.76 15.00 11.20
C ASN A 138 2.21 14.50 9.85
N PRO A 139 2.84 13.49 9.22
CA PRO A 139 2.63 13.16 7.82
C PRO A 139 1.44 12.24 7.57
N TRP A 140 0.43 12.25 8.44
CA TRP A 140 -0.70 11.34 8.40
C TRP A 140 -2.00 12.09 8.12
N THR A 141 -2.89 11.45 7.39
CA THR A 141 -4.23 11.95 7.07
C THR A 141 -5.17 10.76 6.89
N ASP A 142 -6.47 11.03 6.93
CA ASP A 142 -7.45 10.14 6.32
C ASP A 142 -7.36 10.30 4.79
N GLY A 143 -7.77 9.26 4.07
CA GLY A 143 -7.74 9.25 2.62
C GLY A 143 -8.72 8.27 2.01
N MET A 144 -8.54 8.03 0.71
CA MET A 144 -9.42 7.20 -0.09
C MET A 144 -8.61 6.12 -0.80
N LEU A 145 -9.10 4.88 -0.70
CA LEU A 145 -8.62 3.77 -1.50
C LEU A 145 -9.60 3.55 -2.65
N TYR A 146 -9.12 3.72 -3.87
CA TYR A 146 -9.88 3.48 -5.10
C TYR A 146 -9.64 2.06 -5.59
N ILE A 147 -10.72 1.42 -6.00
CA ILE A 147 -10.72 0.11 -6.64
C ILE A 147 -10.87 0.37 -8.14
N LEU A 148 -9.91 -0.10 -8.92
CA LEU A 148 -9.82 0.12 -10.36
C LEU A 148 -9.94 -1.23 -11.09
N PRO A 149 -10.50 -1.25 -12.31
CA PRO A 149 -10.51 -2.45 -13.13
C PRO A 149 -9.08 -2.78 -13.57
N ARG A 150 -8.70 -4.06 -13.51
CA ARG A 150 -7.32 -4.49 -13.83
C ARG A 150 -7.04 -4.66 -15.32
N ASP A 151 -8.07 -4.83 -16.14
CA ASP A 151 -8.00 -5.20 -17.56
C ASP A 151 -6.97 -4.39 -18.38
N LYS A 152 -6.87 -3.08 -18.13
CA LYS A 152 -5.94 -2.19 -18.85
C LYS A 152 -4.60 -1.95 -18.15
N PHE A 153 -4.40 -2.57 -16.98
CA PHE A 153 -3.16 -2.46 -16.23
C PHE A 153 -2.20 -3.59 -16.59
N HIS A 154 -0.92 -3.28 -16.65
CA HIS A 154 0.15 -4.26 -16.76
C HIS A 154 1.23 -3.98 -15.70
N MET A 155 1.97 -5.01 -15.31
CA MET A 155 3.10 -4.83 -14.40
C MET A 155 4.17 -3.95 -15.04
N SER A 156 4.67 -2.98 -14.28
CA SER A 156 5.75 -2.10 -14.73
C SER A 156 7.13 -2.67 -14.41
N GLY A 157 8.12 -2.14 -15.12
CA GLY A 157 9.53 -2.33 -14.83
C GLY A 157 10.06 -3.74 -15.06
N HIS A 158 11.37 -3.81 -15.19
CA HIS A 158 12.12 -5.07 -15.23
C HIS A 158 13.32 -4.93 -14.30
N GLY A 159 13.60 -5.97 -13.51
CA GLY A 159 14.75 -5.94 -12.60
C GLY A 159 14.92 -7.21 -11.78
N LYS A 160 16.03 -7.29 -11.03
CA LYS A 160 16.30 -8.41 -10.11
C LYS A 160 15.33 -8.46 -8.93
N VAL A 161 14.78 -7.30 -8.57
CA VAL A 161 13.75 -7.12 -7.54
C VAL A 161 12.53 -6.52 -8.24
N GLN A 162 11.43 -7.25 -8.24
CA GLN A 162 10.18 -6.84 -8.85
C GLN A 162 9.26 -6.25 -7.78
N PHE A 163 8.65 -5.11 -8.07
CA PHE A 163 7.63 -4.52 -7.22
C PHE A 163 6.24 -4.88 -7.79
N ASP A 164 5.22 -4.94 -6.93
CA ASP A 164 3.82 -5.11 -7.35
C ASP A 164 3.22 -3.81 -7.89
N GLU A 165 3.98 -3.14 -8.76
CA GLU A 165 3.64 -1.88 -9.40
C GLU A 165 2.98 -2.17 -10.75
N TRP A 166 1.77 -1.65 -10.91
CA TRP A 166 0.97 -1.80 -12.11
C TRP A 166 0.72 -0.42 -12.71
N ILE A 167 0.77 -0.33 -14.04
CA ILE A 167 0.58 0.94 -14.75
C ILE A 167 -0.47 0.81 -15.86
N CYS A 168 -1.16 1.91 -16.11
CA CYS A 168 -2.07 2.08 -17.25
C CYS A 168 -1.77 3.41 -17.94
N ASN A 169 -1.58 3.41 -19.25
CA ASN A 169 -1.29 4.62 -20.03
C ASN A 169 -2.54 5.33 -20.54
N GLU A 170 -3.72 4.88 -20.12
CA GLU A 170 -5.01 5.45 -20.47
C GLU A 170 -5.69 6.04 -19.24
N PHE A 171 -6.76 6.80 -19.47
CA PHE A 171 -7.63 7.23 -18.38
C PHE A 171 -8.37 6.04 -17.77
N VAL A 172 -8.54 6.07 -16.45
CA VAL A 172 -9.20 4.99 -15.70
C VAL A 172 -10.28 5.55 -14.79
N THR A 173 -11.51 5.05 -14.94
CA THR A 173 -12.60 5.35 -14.02
C THR A 173 -12.60 4.33 -12.89
N PRO A 174 -12.63 4.75 -11.61
CA PRO A 174 -12.78 3.83 -10.48
C PRO A 174 -14.10 3.09 -10.54
N ILE A 175 -14.10 1.81 -10.18
CA ILE A 175 -15.34 1.02 -10.06
C ILE A 175 -15.96 1.14 -8.68
N ALA A 176 -15.18 1.49 -7.67
CA ALA A 176 -15.65 1.85 -6.34
C ALA A 176 -14.53 2.55 -5.55
N LYS A 177 -14.86 3.08 -4.38
CA LYS A 177 -13.88 3.64 -3.45
C LYS A 177 -14.27 3.37 -2.00
N ILE A 178 -13.30 3.33 -1.10
CA ILE A 178 -13.51 3.12 0.34
C ILE A 178 -12.64 4.09 1.13
N SER A 179 -13.25 4.80 2.08
CA SER A 179 -12.52 5.71 2.97
C SER A 179 -11.62 4.89 3.90
N VAL A 180 -10.38 5.32 4.09
CA VAL A 180 -9.41 4.67 4.97
C VAL A 180 -8.73 5.68 5.87
N SER A 181 -8.46 5.30 7.11
CA SER A 181 -7.70 6.09 8.07
C SER A 181 -6.41 5.38 8.46
N LEU A 182 -5.58 6.05 9.27
CA LEU A 182 -4.33 5.47 9.75
C LEU A 182 -4.53 4.14 10.51
N SER A 183 -5.67 3.95 11.18
CA SER A 183 -6.00 2.69 11.88
C SER A 183 -6.28 1.52 10.93
N ASP A 184 -6.63 1.79 9.67
CA ASP A 184 -6.80 0.76 8.64
C ASP A 184 -5.46 0.28 8.06
N PHE A 185 -4.37 1.00 8.33
CA PHE A 185 -3.04 0.66 7.83
C PHE A 185 -2.36 -0.39 8.72
N LEU A 186 -2.45 -1.66 8.32
CA LEU A 186 -1.92 -2.82 9.05
C LEU A 186 -0.41 -2.70 9.41
N PHE A 187 0.36 -1.95 8.63
CA PHE A 187 1.80 -1.78 8.82
C PHE A 187 2.18 -0.52 9.60
N LEU A 188 1.23 0.15 10.29
CA LEU A 188 1.50 1.36 11.08
C LEU A 188 2.66 1.16 12.09
N ASN A 189 2.63 0.08 12.87
CA ASN A 189 3.70 -0.29 13.82
C ASN A 189 4.96 -0.86 13.15
N LYS A 190 5.02 -0.81 11.83
CA LYS A 190 6.15 -1.24 10.99
C LYS A 190 6.62 -0.12 10.07
N VAL A 191 6.27 1.14 10.36
CA VAL A 191 6.87 2.31 9.74
C VAL A 191 8.17 2.65 10.46
N ALA A 192 9.30 2.58 9.76
CA ALA A 192 10.60 2.96 10.31
C ALA A 192 10.92 4.43 10.04
N VAL A 193 11.74 5.03 10.90
CA VAL A 193 12.29 6.38 10.66
C VAL A 193 13.72 6.24 10.13
N HIS A 194 14.04 6.86 8.99
CA HIS A 194 15.41 6.93 8.46
C HIS A 194 15.96 8.36 8.52
N LYS A 195 17.29 8.52 8.46
CA LYS A 195 17.91 9.85 8.44
C LYS A 195 17.65 10.55 7.11
N ASP A 196 17.53 11.87 7.12
CA ASP A 196 17.21 12.68 5.93
C ASP A 196 18.14 12.46 4.73
N LYS A 197 19.42 12.13 4.98
CA LYS A 197 20.44 11.89 3.94
C LYS A 197 20.86 10.42 3.83
N GLU A 198 20.09 9.51 4.40
CA GLU A 198 20.40 8.08 4.36
C GLU A 198 20.28 7.51 2.93
N SER A 199 21.12 6.56 2.54
CA SER A 199 20.98 5.85 1.25
C SER A 199 19.86 4.80 1.27
N LEU A 200 19.27 4.48 0.11
CA LEU A 200 18.22 3.46 0.02
C LEU A 200 18.67 2.09 0.55
N THR A 201 19.91 1.70 0.25
CA THR A 201 20.50 0.43 0.71
C THR A 201 20.61 0.38 2.23
N SER A 202 21.06 1.46 2.86
CA SER A 202 21.08 1.57 4.33
C SER A 202 19.67 1.46 4.92
N THR A 203 18.67 2.10 4.31
CA THR A 203 17.28 1.97 4.77
C THR A 203 16.80 0.53 4.71
N TRP A 204 17.07 -0.19 3.63
CA TRP A 204 16.66 -1.59 3.51
C TRP A 204 17.35 -2.51 4.53
N ILE A 205 18.65 -2.32 4.75
CA ILE A 205 19.42 -3.14 5.70
C ILE A 205 18.91 -2.93 7.13
N PHE A 206 18.62 -1.68 7.53
CA PHE A 206 18.23 -1.36 8.90
C PHE A 206 16.72 -1.32 9.15
N TYR A 207 15.89 -1.44 8.11
CA TYR A 207 14.44 -1.26 8.20
C TYR A 207 13.80 -2.07 9.33
N LYS A 208 13.92 -3.40 9.29
CA LYS A 208 13.28 -4.28 10.28
C LYS A 208 13.88 -4.18 11.67
N ALA A 209 15.19 -3.90 11.76
CA ALA A 209 15.83 -3.67 13.06
C ALA A 209 15.24 -2.44 13.76
N ARG A 210 15.05 -1.34 13.02
CA ARG A 210 14.44 -0.11 13.56
C ARG A 210 13.00 -0.31 14.02
N THR A 211 12.19 -1.02 13.25
CA THR A 211 10.80 -1.30 13.64
C THR A 211 10.72 -2.18 14.88
N LEU A 212 11.59 -3.19 15.01
CA LEU A 212 11.65 -4.03 16.21
C LEU A 212 12.08 -3.24 17.46
N LEU A 213 13.12 -2.42 17.35
CA LEU A 213 13.59 -1.58 18.46
C LEU A 213 12.53 -0.56 18.90
N ALA A 214 11.88 0.12 17.94
CA ALA A 214 10.83 1.08 18.24
C ALA A 214 9.63 0.43 18.95
N ASN A 215 9.22 -0.78 18.52
CA ASN A 215 8.14 -1.51 19.16
C ASN A 215 8.50 -2.00 20.56
N SER A 216 9.75 -2.43 20.78
CA SER A 216 10.23 -2.81 22.10
C SER A 216 10.17 -1.63 23.08
N LYS A 217 10.55 -0.42 22.64
CA LYS A 217 10.48 0.79 23.46
C LYS A 217 9.03 1.19 23.78
N ARG A 218 8.12 1.12 22.80
CA ARG A 218 6.70 1.40 23.04
C ARG A 218 6.08 0.44 24.06
N ALA A 219 6.48 -0.83 24.03
CA ALA A 219 6.00 -1.82 24.99
C ALA A 219 6.49 -1.51 26.42
N SER A 220 7.76 -1.11 26.60
CA SER A 220 8.30 -0.74 27.92
C SER A 220 7.70 0.54 28.50
N ASP A 221 7.34 1.50 27.65
CA ASP A 221 6.74 2.78 28.11
C ASP A 221 5.25 2.63 28.48
N SER A 222 4.63 1.49 28.16
CA SER A 222 3.21 1.18 28.45
C SER A 222 2.99 0.29 29.67
N THR A 223 4.07 -0.12 30.35
CA THR A 223 4.07 -0.95 31.56
C THR A 223 4.53 -0.14 32.76
#